data_AF-A0A1Q6NIF1-F1
#
_entry.id   AF-A0A1Q6NIF1-F1
#
_cell.length_a   1.000
_cell.length_b   1.000
_cell.length_c   1.000
_cell.angle_alpha   90.00
_cell.angle_beta   90.00
_cell.angle_gamma   90.00
#
_symmetry.space_group_name_H-M   'P 1'
#
loop_
_entity.id
_entity.type
_entity.pdbx_description
1 polymer ?
#
loop_
_entity_poly.entity_id
_entity_poly.type
_entity_poly.pdbx_seq_one_letter_code
_entity_poly.pdbx_strand_id
1 'polypeptide(L)'
;MKRIRCFALFLTMLVACMFMPTNVQAEEATDVAQEVLEARTGVLRINVGAKVTGNTDATLIQVGSGFLIGTEDGDQRVITNYHVVDAANSINEFAKDTNTPVKNIKRVIQVVIASNDVSVDAELEQSSEANDIAILKLKKNIYNSKCFSLSSKANLQETQTVYALGYPYEQTTYGQDFSKLKNEDVTIEKGAVSKFTTKGGTNVIVNSAQISRGNSGGPLVDSQGNVVGVNSYTLGTSDGGNYYYAIEIDTVREMLDALGIQYTSADGSTQGANVQEGTDATQEAGEEETTEAQPEADKSALDSAISDAGDVDQSKYTEDSFKVFEEELESAKTVSGDAAATQNQVDAATNTLKSAQEGLKEKSNKMIFIAIGGVAFVIIIVVLIIVMSSKKKKKANSSSNQSMNNGPVNGGGFTPPSGGGFNTTGGGFKDSGNGNMQYNSPSQDYYGEGAGETSVLNEGAGETTLLSGQSMAQATLYRESNCENIRINKGVFTLGKERKKVDYCISDNSSVSRTHAEVVAKNGTFYLIDQKSTNGTYLNDVRLNPLQEMELKNGDKIRISDETFVFKLM
;
A
#
# COMPACT_ATOMS: atom_id res chain seq x y z
N MET A 1 -52.81 67.24 0.13
CA MET A 1 -52.03 66.70 -1.01
C MET A 1 -50.63 66.16 -0.65
N LYS A 2 -49.77 66.84 0.13
CA LYS A 2 -48.39 66.34 0.39
C LYS A 2 -48.29 64.98 1.13
N ARG A 3 -49.19 64.68 2.10
CA ARG A 3 -49.11 63.42 2.89
C ARG A 3 -49.48 62.13 2.13
N ILE A 4 -50.25 62.21 1.04
CA ILE A 4 -50.65 61.01 0.25
C ILE A 4 -49.51 60.54 -0.65
N ARG A 5 -48.66 61.46 -1.14
CA ARG A 5 -47.52 61.11 -2.01
C ARG A 5 -46.39 60.38 -1.29
N CYS A 6 -46.20 60.59 0.02
CA CYS A 6 -45.22 59.84 0.80
C CYS A 6 -45.64 58.39 1.04
N PHE A 7 -46.94 58.11 1.21
CA PHE A 7 -47.43 56.76 1.45
C PHE A 7 -47.37 55.88 0.20
N ALA A 8 -47.65 56.45 -0.98
CA ALA A 8 -47.51 55.75 -2.26
C ALA A 8 -46.05 55.33 -2.55
N LEU A 9 -45.07 56.20 -2.23
CA LEU A 9 -43.64 55.92 -2.40
C LEU A 9 -43.12 54.84 -1.44
N PHE A 10 -43.64 54.78 -0.21
CA PHE A 10 -43.28 53.73 0.75
C PHE A 10 -43.85 52.37 0.35
N LEU A 11 -45.07 52.33 -0.19
CA LEU A 11 -45.71 51.08 -0.62
C LEU A 11 -45.05 50.48 -1.87
N THR A 12 -44.58 51.30 -2.82
CA THR A 12 -43.81 50.81 -3.97
C THR A 12 -42.43 50.27 -3.58
N MET A 13 -41.80 50.81 -2.54
CA MET A 13 -40.49 50.34 -2.06
C MET A 13 -40.61 49.01 -1.30
N LEU A 14 -41.71 48.80 -0.57
CA LEU A 14 -42.01 47.55 0.14
C LEU A 14 -42.30 46.37 -0.80
N VAL A 15 -42.94 46.61 -1.95
CA VAL A 15 -43.19 45.56 -2.97
C VAL A 15 -41.91 45.24 -3.76
N ALA A 16 -41.01 46.20 -3.96
CA ALA A 16 -39.73 45.97 -4.63
C ALA A 16 -38.74 45.09 -3.82
N CYS A 17 -38.91 45.00 -2.49
CA CYS A 17 -38.06 44.15 -1.64
C CYS A 17 -38.50 42.67 -1.59
N MET A 18 -39.67 42.30 -2.15
CA MET A 18 -40.14 40.90 -2.20
C MET A 18 -39.69 40.13 -3.45
N PHE A 19 -38.98 40.78 -4.38
CA PHE A 19 -38.41 40.16 -5.59
C PHE A 19 -36.91 40.47 -5.73
N MET A 20 -36.15 40.29 -4.66
CA MET A 20 -34.74 39.95 -4.84
C MET A 20 -34.68 38.51 -5.32
N PRO A 21 -34.15 38.20 -6.52
CA PRO A 21 -33.85 36.83 -6.86
C PRO A 21 -32.79 36.36 -5.86
N THR A 22 -33.18 35.44 -4.96
CA THR A 22 -32.19 34.60 -4.30
C THR A 22 -31.47 33.87 -5.42
N ASN A 23 -30.23 34.27 -5.70
CA ASN A 23 -29.29 33.44 -6.43
C ASN A 23 -28.99 32.23 -5.52
N VAL A 24 -29.96 31.32 -5.45
CA VAL A 24 -29.68 29.91 -5.23
C VAL A 24 -28.92 29.50 -6.48
N GLN A 25 -27.61 29.71 -6.46
CA GLN A 25 -26.73 28.83 -7.20
C GLN A 25 -27.10 27.45 -6.72
N ALA A 26 -27.69 26.66 -7.62
CA ALA A 26 -27.80 25.24 -7.40
C ALA A 26 -26.37 24.74 -7.31
N GLU A 27 -25.90 24.56 -6.08
CA GLU A 27 -24.79 23.70 -5.79
C GLU A 27 -25.20 22.34 -6.35
N GLU A 28 -24.55 21.93 -7.45
CA GLU A 28 -24.79 20.61 -8.01
C GLU A 28 -24.36 19.62 -6.95
N ALA A 29 -25.36 19.07 -6.24
CA ALA A 29 -25.14 18.07 -5.21
C ALA A 29 -24.43 16.90 -5.89
N THR A 30 -23.15 16.75 -5.60
CA THR A 30 -22.34 15.64 -6.08
C THR A 30 -22.98 14.36 -5.57
N ASP A 31 -23.30 13.42 -6.47
CA ASP A 31 -23.96 12.15 -6.12
C ASP A 31 -23.04 11.17 -5.34
N VAL A 32 -21.91 11.68 -4.87
CA VAL A 32 -20.82 11.02 -4.15
C VAL A 32 -20.63 11.77 -2.83
N ALA A 33 -20.60 11.03 -1.72
CA ALA A 33 -20.41 11.61 -0.39
C ALA A 33 -19.06 12.33 -0.26
N GLN A 34 -19.01 13.41 0.52
CA GLN A 34 -17.81 14.23 0.70
C GLN A 34 -16.66 13.41 1.30
N GLU A 35 -16.98 12.52 2.23
CA GLU A 35 -16.06 11.59 2.88
C GLU A 35 -15.38 10.64 1.87
N VAL A 36 -16.10 10.27 0.80
CA VAL A 36 -15.58 9.44 -0.31
C VAL A 36 -14.70 10.27 -1.26
N LEU A 37 -15.04 11.53 -1.50
CA LEU A 37 -14.18 12.46 -2.23
C LEU A 37 -12.85 12.71 -1.49
N GLU A 38 -12.88 12.79 -0.16
CA GLU A 38 -11.69 12.93 0.68
C GLU A 38 -10.88 11.62 0.78
N ALA A 39 -11.56 10.47 0.82
CA ALA A 39 -10.95 9.15 0.84
C ALA A 39 -9.98 8.91 -0.34
N ARG A 40 -10.22 9.52 -1.51
CA ARG A 40 -9.33 9.40 -2.68
C ARG A 40 -7.87 9.76 -2.38
N THR A 41 -7.61 10.62 -1.40
CA THR A 41 -6.25 11.04 -1.00
C THR A 41 -5.42 9.92 -0.37
N GLY A 42 -6.06 8.87 0.14
CA GLY A 42 -5.43 7.65 0.65
C GLY A 42 -5.21 6.57 -0.41
N VAL A 43 -5.71 6.78 -1.64
CA VAL A 43 -5.62 5.82 -2.74
C VAL A 43 -4.34 6.09 -3.53
N LEU A 44 -3.51 5.05 -3.66
CA LEU A 44 -2.15 5.15 -4.16
C LEU A 44 -1.99 4.26 -5.40
N ARG A 45 -1.22 4.74 -6.38
CA ARG A 45 -0.90 3.94 -7.57
C ARG A 45 0.28 3.03 -7.27
N ILE A 46 0.11 1.74 -7.53
CA ILE A 46 1.19 0.75 -7.42
C ILE A 46 1.85 0.62 -8.78
N ASN A 47 3.15 0.90 -8.81
CA ASN A 47 4.03 0.72 -9.96
C ASN A 47 4.98 -0.44 -9.68
N VAL A 48 4.98 -1.46 -10.54
CA VAL A 48 5.96 -2.55 -10.48
C VAL A 48 6.92 -2.42 -11.65
N GLY A 49 8.21 -2.32 -11.35
CA GLY A 49 9.28 -2.08 -12.30
C GLY A 49 10.25 -3.26 -12.41
N ALA A 50 10.73 -3.50 -13.63
CA ALA A 50 11.88 -4.33 -13.94
C ALA A 50 13.17 -3.47 -13.91
N LYS A 51 14.03 -3.67 -12.91
CA LYS A 51 15.34 -3.03 -12.84
C LYS A 51 16.43 -3.99 -13.32
N VAL A 52 16.99 -3.69 -14.49
CA VAL A 52 18.12 -4.46 -15.06
C VAL A 52 19.40 -4.16 -14.29
N THR A 53 20.20 -5.18 -14.03
CA THR A 53 21.49 -5.07 -13.34
C THR A 53 22.44 -4.18 -14.13
N GLY A 54 22.94 -3.11 -13.50
CA GLY A 54 23.77 -2.08 -14.14
C GLY A 54 23.00 -0.83 -14.56
N ASN A 55 21.67 -0.87 -14.65
CA ASN A 55 20.85 0.32 -14.89
C ASN A 55 20.50 1.03 -13.56
N THR A 56 20.42 2.35 -13.61
CA THR A 56 19.93 3.20 -12.52
C THR A 56 18.44 3.04 -12.29
N ASP A 57 17.68 2.99 -13.38
CA ASP A 57 16.22 3.13 -13.35
C ASP A 57 15.51 1.79 -13.61
N ALA A 58 14.28 1.68 -13.10
CA ALA A 58 13.42 0.53 -13.36
C ALA A 58 12.46 0.86 -14.50
N THR A 59 12.29 -0.05 -15.46
CA THR A 59 11.24 0.08 -16.49
C THR A 59 9.92 -0.39 -15.90
N LEU A 60 8.88 0.45 -15.97
CA LEU A 60 7.53 0.08 -15.55
C LEU A 60 7.01 -1.09 -16.41
N ILE A 61 6.63 -2.19 -15.76
CA ILE A 61 6.13 -3.41 -16.42
C ILE A 61 4.68 -3.74 -16.05
N GLN A 62 4.20 -3.24 -14.91
CA GLN A 62 2.89 -3.58 -14.37
C GLN A 62 2.40 -2.51 -13.39
N VAL A 63 1.09 -2.31 -13.35
CA VAL A 63 0.43 -1.25 -12.58
C VAL A 63 -0.84 -1.76 -11.93
N GLY A 64 -1.21 -1.14 -10.81
CA GLY A 64 -2.50 -1.30 -10.15
C GLY A 64 -2.76 -0.19 -9.14
N SER A 65 -3.72 -0.41 -8.28
CA SER A 65 -4.10 0.49 -7.18
C SER A 65 -3.79 -0.15 -5.83
N GLY A 66 -3.68 0.68 -4.81
CA GLY A 66 -3.59 0.28 -3.42
C GLY A 66 -4.15 1.37 -2.54
N PHE A 67 -4.24 1.12 -1.24
CA PHE A 67 -4.67 2.13 -0.27
C PHE A 67 -3.85 2.09 1.01
N LEU A 68 -3.62 3.28 1.57
CA LEU A 68 -2.83 3.48 2.78
C LEU A 68 -3.62 3.06 4.02
N ILE A 69 -2.99 2.30 4.91
CA ILE A 69 -3.50 1.95 6.24
C ILE A 69 -2.43 2.22 7.30
N GLY A 70 -2.85 2.27 8.55
CA GLY A 70 -2.02 2.48 9.73
C GLY A 70 -2.79 3.25 10.80
N THR A 71 -2.08 3.74 11.81
CA THR A 71 -2.57 4.66 12.84
C THR A 71 -1.86 6.02 12.71
N GLU A 72 -2.37 7.08 13.35
CA GLU A 72 -1.84 8.45 13.18
C GLU A 72 -0.33 8.57 13.52
N ASP A 73 0.12 7.82 14.53
CA ASP A 73 1.52 7.80 15.00
C ASP A 73 2.30 6.52 14.58
N GLY A 74 1.69 5.66 13.76
CA GLY A 74 2.15 4.28 13.52
C GLY A 74 2.97 4.05 12.25
N ASP A 75 3.42 2.80 12.12
CA ASP A 75 4.08 2.26 10.93
C ASP A 75 3.03 2.11 9.80
N GLN A 76 3.14 2.87 8.71
CA GLN A 76 2.15 2.82 7.64
C GLN A 76 2.37 1.64 6.69
N ARG A 77 1.28 1.08 6.14
CA ARG A 77 1.28 0.02 5.13
C ARG A 77 0.35 0.33 3.98
N VAL A 78 0.58 -0.32 2.85
CA VAL A 78 -0.32 -0.23 1.69
C VAL A 78 -0.89 -1.60 1.39
N ILE A 79 -2.22 -1.69 1.35
CA ILE A 79 -2.94 -2.88 0.92
C ILE A 79 -3.16 -2.81 -0.59
N THR A 80 -2.97 -3.94 -1.26
CA THR A 80 -3.27 -4.14 -2.69
C THR A 80 -3.55 -5.63 -2.96
N ASN A 81 -3.81 -6.00 -4.22
CA ASN A 81 -3.91 -7.41 -4.58
C ASN A 81 -2.53 -8.07 -4.75
N TYR A 82 -2.45 -9.37 -4.50
CA TYR A 82 -1.24 -10.14 -4.82
C TYR A 82 -0.91 -10.08 -6.31
N HIS A 83 -1.90 -10.26 -7.19
CA HIS A 83 -1.69 -10.20 -8.64
C HIS A 83 -1.26 -8.82 -9.17
N VAL A 84 -1.36 -7.75 -8.37
CA VAL A 84 -0.83 -6.42 -8.75
C VAL A 84 0.69 -6.39 -8.57
N VAL A 85 1.23 -7.14 -7.61
CA VAL A 85 2.66 -7.15 -7.24
C VAL A 85 3.41 -8.42 -7.63
N ASP A 86 2.72 -9.53 -7.90
CA ASP A 86 3.29 -10.62 -8.70
C ASP A 86 3.50 -10.14 -10.13
N ALA A 87 4.77 -10.12 -10.53
CA ALA A 87 5.21 -9.71 -11.84
C ALA A 87 6.04 -10.80 -12.52
N ALA A 88 5.95 -12.07 -12.11
CA ALA A 88 6.70 -13.16 -12.71
C ALA A 88 6.47 -13.25 -14.22
N ASN A 89 5.22 -13.13 -14.67
CA ASN A 89 4.87 -13.11 -16.10
C ASN A 89 5.41 -11.86 -16.80
N SER A 90 5.16 -10.68 -16.24
CA SER A 90 5.59 -9.38 -16.78
C SER A 90 7.12 -9.25 -16.88
N ILE A 91 7.87 -9.81 -15.93
CA ILE A 91 9.33 -9.92 -15.97
C ILE A 91 9.78 -10.90 -17.06
N ASN A 92 9.09 -12.04 -17.23
CA ASN A 92 9.40 -13.00 -18.28
C ASN A 92 9.10 -12.45 -19.70
N GLU A 93 8.12 -11.57 -19.86
CA GLU A 93 7.85 -10.85 -21.11
C GLU A 93 8.90 -9.79 -21.37
N PHE A 94 9.14 -8.89 -20.41
CA PHE A 94 10.19 -7.87 -20.49
C PHE A 94 11.60 -8.47 -20.75
N ALA A 95 11.91 -9.63 -20.15
CA ALA A 95 13.14 -10.38 -20.41
C ALA A 95 13.29 -10.83 -21.86
N LYS A 96 12.20 -11.29 -22.51
CA LYS A 96 12.19 -11.67 -23.92
C LYS A 96 12.35 -10.44 -24.82
N ASP A 97 11.54 -9.41 -24.57
CA ASP A 97 11.49 -8.21 -25.40
C ASP A 97 12.80 -7.41 -25.38
N THR A 98 13.48 -7.39 -24.23
CA THR A 98 14.80 -6.74 -24.09
C THR A 98 15.98 -7.68 -24.33
N ASN A 99 15.73 -8.97 -24.58
CA ASN A 99 16.76 -10.03 -24.63
C ASN A 99 17.66 -10.06 -23.37
N THR A 100 17.09 -9.75 -22.20
CA THR A 100 17.78 -9.72 -20.90
C THR A 100 17.51 -11.00 -20.12
N PRO A 101 18.53 -11.73 -19.63
CA PRO A 101 18.30 -12.89 -18.77
C PRO A 101 17.57 -12.51 -17.47
N VAL A 102 16.48 -13.21 -17.14
CA VAL A 102 15.63 -12.95 -15.95
C VAL A 102 16.43 -12.77 -14.66
N LYS A 103 17.49 -13.57 -14.46
CA LYS A 103 18.40 -13.47 -13.30
C LYS A 103 19.11 -12.11 -13.14
N ASN A 104 19.14 -11.29 -14.18
CA ASN A 104 19.71 -9.94 -14.16
C ASN A 104 18.65 -8.86 -13.88
N ILE A 105 17.39 -9.24 -13.63
CA ILE A 105 16.24 -8.34 -13.54
C ILE A 105 15.66 -8.41 -12.12
N LYS A 106 15.69 -7.29 -11.40
CA LYS A 106 15.13 -7.17 -10.05
C LYS A 106 13.73 -6.54 -10.12
N ARG A 107 12.75 -7.16 -9.46
CA ARG A 107 11.44 -6.54 -9.18
C ARG A 107 11.64 -5.35 -8.23
N VAL A 108 11.09 -4.20 -8.59
CA VAL A 108 10.99 -3.01 -7.73
C VAL A 108 9.51 -2.67 -7.59
N ILE A 109 9.04 -2.36 -6.39
CA ILE A 109 7.67 -1.90 -6.13
C ILE A 109 7.78 -0.44 -5.67
N GLN A 110 6.99 0.43 -6.28
CA GLN A 110 6.91 1.85 -5.95
C GLN A 110 5.45 2.26 -5.82
N VAL A 111 5.19 3.13 -4.86
CA VAL A 111 3.87 3.66 -4.54
C VAL A 111 3.88 5.15 -4.86
N VAL A 112 3.05 5.60 -5.80
CA VAL A 112 3.04 7.00 -6.24
C VAL A 112 2.02 7.81 -5.44
N ILE A 113 2.49 8.90 -4.85
CA ILE A 113 1.67 9.88 -4.14
C ILE A 113 1.17 10.91 -5.16
N ALA A 114 -0.14 10.92 -5.38
CA ALA A 114 -0.80 11.68 -6.44
C ALA A 114 -0.78 13.20 -6.26
N SER A 115 -0.18 13.76 -5.22
CA SER A 115 -0.09 15.21 -5.05
C SER A 115 1.21 15.83 -5.56
N ASN A 116 2.26 15.03 -5.83
CA ASN A 116 3.63 15.59 -5.97
C ASN A 116 4.64 14.84 -6.89
N ASP A 117 4.25 13.84 -7.70
CA ASP A 117 5.20 12.89 -8.36
C ASP A 117 6.15 12.16 -7.39
N VAL A 118 5.84 12.15 -6.10
CA VAL A 118 6.69 11.48 -5.13
C VAL A 118 6.34 10.00 -5.16
N SER A 119 7.22 9.21 -5.76
CA SER A 119 7.22 7.76 -5.57
C SER A 119 7.97 7.39 -4.29
N VAL A 120 7.36 6.50 -3.51
CA VAL A 120 7.97 5.85 -2.35
C VAL A 120 8.23 4.40 -2.71
N ASP A 121 9.49 3.98 -2.61
CA ASP A 121 9.85 2.57 -2.67
C ASP A 121 9.09 1.78 -1.58
N ALA A 122 8.52 0.66 -1.97
CA ALA A 122 7.86 -0.29 -1.06
C ALA A 122 8.45 -1.69 -1.20
N GLU A 123 8.31 -2.48 -0.15
CA GLU A 123 8.72 -3.88 -0.08
C GLU A 123 7.51 -4.74 0.25
N LEU A 124 7.45 -5.94 -0.32
CA LEU A 124 6.39 -6.90 -0.01
C LEU A 124 6.66 -7.46 1.40
N GLU A 125 5.81 -7.10 2.37
CA GLU A 125 5.97 -7.51 3.76
C GLU A 125 5.26 -8.84 4.02
N GLN A 126 4.04 -8.99 3.50
CA GLN A 126 3.29 -10.24 3.52
C GLN A 126 2.34 -10.33 2.33
N SER A 127 1.95 -11.55 1.93
CA SER A 127 0.92 -11.79 0.93
C SER A 127 0.20 -13.12 1.13
N SER A 128 -1.04 -13.18 0.64
CA SER A 128 -1.75 -14.44 0.40
C SER A 128 -2.09 -14.52 -1.08
N GLU A 129 -1.43 -15.43 -1.81
CA GLU A 129 -1.77 -15.73 -3.21
C GLU A 129 -3.18 -16.31 -3.31
N ALA A 130 -3.56 -17.17 -2.37
CA ALA A 130 -4.89 -17.79 -2.33
C ALA A 130 -6.03 -16.76 -2.16
N ASN A 131 -5.82 -15.74 -1.31
CA ASN A 131 -6.80 -14.67 -1.10
C ASN A 131 -6.60 -13.46 -2.04
N ASP A 132 -5.58 -13.49 -2.90
CA ASP A 132 -5.19 -12.38 -3.78
C ASP A 132 -4.96 -11.05 -3.02
N ILE A 133 -4.26 -11.09 -1.87
CA ILE A 133 -3.93 -9.92 -1.03
C ILE A 133 -2.41 -9.76 -0.87
N ALA A 134 -1.92 -8.52 -0.89
CA ALA A 134 -0.56 -8.15 -0.53
C ALA A 134 -0.54 -6.94 0.42
N ILE A 135 0.33 -7.03 1.43
CA ILE A 135 0.65 -5.98 2.41
C ILE A 135 2.04 -5.46 2.07
N LEU A 136 2.15 -4.16 1.78
CA LEU A 136 3.39 -3.52 1.39
C LEU A 136 3.92 -2.61 2.50
N LYS A 137 5.17 -2.83 2.91
CA LYS A 137 5.91 -1.93 3.79
C LYS A 137 6.50 -0.78 2.99
N LEU A 138 6.10 0.44 3.31
CA LEU A 138 6.69 1.65 2.75
C LEU A 138 8.08 1.87 3.36
N LYS A 139 9.08 2.25 2.56
CA LYS A 139 10.38 2.67 3.10
C LYS A 139 10.34 4.04 3.79
N LYS A 140 9.26 4.80 3.61
CA LYS A 140 8.98 6.11 4.22
C LYS A 140 7.47 6.30 4.37
N ASN A 141 7.01 6.75 5.53
CA ASN A 141 5.61 7.15 5.72
C ASN A 141 5.22 8.33 4.80
N ILE A 142 3.94 8.36 4.43
CA ILE A 142 3.26 9.32 3.59
C ILE A 142 2.30 10.11 4.48
N TYR A 143 2.69 11.32 4.87
CA TYR A 143 1.94 12.14 5.83
C TYR A 143 0.85 13.01 5.20
N ASN A 144 0.82 13.12 3.87
CA ASN A 144 -0.13 13.91 3.09
C ASN A 144 -1.21 13.06 2.38
N SER A 145 -1.38 11.81 2.81
CA SER A 145 -2.41 10.88 2.36
C SER A 145 -3.19 10.35 3.56
N LYS A 146 -4.51 10.25 3.43
CA LYS A 146 -5.39 9.71 4.47
C LYS A 146 -5.11 8.22 4.67
N CYS A 147 -4.84 7.78 5.91
CA CYS A 147 -4.93 6.37 6.25
C CYS A 147 -6.42 5.98 6.29
N PHE A 148 -6.75 4.86 5.66
CA PHE A 148 -8.10 4.34 5.61
C PHE A 148 -8.50 3.63 6.89
N SER A 149 -9.71 3.90 7.37
CA SER A 149 -10.37 3.10 8.40
C SER A 149 -10.97 1.83 7.80
N LEU A 150 -10.76 0.69 8.45
CA LEU A 150 -11.29 -0.61 8.00
C LEU A 150 -12.63 -0.91 8.68
N SER A 151 -13.66 -1.16 7.87
CA SER A 151 -14.99 -1.58 8.36
C SER A 151 -14.97 -3.04 8.80
N SER A 152 -16.14 -3.63 9.00
CA SER A 152 -16.29 -5.08 9.20
C SER A 152 -17.51 -5.61 8.45
N LYS A 153 -17.57 -6.91 8.15
CA LYS A 153 -18.75 -7.52 7.52
C LYS A 153 -20.03 -7.34 8.33
N ALA A 154 -19.94 -7.24 9.65
CA ALA A 154 -21.09 -6.99 10.53
C ALA A 154 -21.81 -5.66 10.21
N ASN A 155 -21.07 -4.68 9.69
CA ASN A 155 -21.59 -3.36 9.31
C ASN A 155 -22.10 -3.30 7.85
N LEU A 156 -22.06 -4.42 7.11
CA LEU A 156 -22.38 -4.49 5.70
C LEU A 156 -23.70 -5.21 5.44
N GLN A 157 -24.49 -4.70 4.48
CA GLN A 157 -25.75 -5.31 4.06
C GLN A 157 -25.86 -5.33 2.52
N GLU A 158 -26.67 -6.25 1.98
CA GLU A 158 -27.05 -6.19 0.55
C GLU A 158 -27.84 -4.90 0.26
N THR A 159 -27.74 -4.40 -0.97
CA THR A 159 -28.26 -3.10 -1.45
C THR A 159 -27.60 -1.84 -0.86
N GLN A 160 -26.69 -1.95 0.10
CA GLN A 160 -25.91 -0.82 0.60
C GLN A 160 -25.08 -0.17 -0.50
N THR A 161 -25.13 1.17 -0.58
CA THR A 161 -24.30 1.95 -1.51
C THR A 161 -22.81 1.79 -1.17
N VAL A 162 -22.00 1.53 -2.20
CA VAL A 162 -20.55 1.42 -2.12
C VAL A 162 -19.89 2.14 -3.29
N TYR A 163 -18.63 2.51 -3.12
CA TYR A 163 -17.84 3.21 -4.14
C TYR A 163 -16.54 2.46 -4.36
N ALA A 164 -16.24 2.08 -5.62
CA ALA A 164 -14.96 1.49 -5.98
C ALA A 164 -13.99 2.60 -6.40
N LEU A 165 -12.87 2.72 -5.69
CA LEU A 165 -11.84 3.72 -5.97
C LEU A 165 -10.58 3.06 -6.57
N GLY A 166 -9.95 3.75 -7.51
CA GLY A 166 -8.67 3.30 -8.09
C GLY A 166 -8.18 4.11 -9.28
N TYR A 167 -6.95 3.85 -9.70
CA TYR A 167 -6.33 4.42 -10.91
C TYR A 167 -6.63 3.57 -12.15
N PRO A 168 -7.31 4.11 -13.17
CA PRO A 168 -7.64 3.37 -14.37
C PRO A 168 -6.39 3.11 -15.22
N TYR A 169 -6.27 1.90 -15.79
CA TYR A 169 -5.10 1.48 -16.57
C TYR A 169 -4.89 2.33 -17.83
N GLU A 170 -5.95 2.63 -18.57
CA GLU A 170 -5.86 3.25 -19.90
C GLU A 170 -5.34 4.69 -19.86
N GLN A 171 -5.75 5.47 -18.86
CA GLN A 171 -5.31 6.87 -18.70
C GLN A 171 -3.90 6.98 -18.11
N THR A 172 -3.35 5.89 -17.54
CA THR A 172 -2.10 5.92 -16.76
C THR A 172 -0.97 5.07 -17.32
N THR A 173 -1.11 4.44 -18.51
CA THR A 173 -0.08 3.51 -19.03
C THR A 173 0.59 3.94 -20.35
N TYR A 174 -0.10 4.66 -21.24
CA TYR A 174 0.45 5.05 -22.54
C TYR A 174 0.84 6.54 -22.62
N GLY A 175 2.13 6.81 -22.81
CA GLY A 175 2.65 8.14 -23.21
C GLY A 175 2.56 9.25 -22.16
N GLN A 176 1.91 9.01 -21.02
CA GLN A 176 1.78 9.99 -19.95
C GLN A 176 3.05 10.06 -19.12
N ASP A 177 3.52 11.28 -18.93
CA ASP A 177 4.51 11.65 -17.94
C ASP A 177 3.92 11.41 -16.55
N PHE A 178 4.37 10.35 -15.86
CA PHE A 178 3.79 9.91 -14.59
C PHE A 178 3.94 10.94 -13.46
N SER A 179 4.73 12.01 -13.70
CA SER A 179 4.91 13.15 -12.81
C SER A 179 3.71 14.09 -12.66
N LYS A 180 2.58 13.74 -13.28
CA LYS A 180 1.40 14.59 -13.35
C LYS A 180 0.13 13.91 -12.87
N LEU A 181 0.26 12.75 -12.23
CA LEU A 181 -0.85 12.13 -11.52
C LEU A 181 -1.36 13.07 -10.43
N LYS A 182 -2.69 13.06 -10.25
CA LYS A 182 -3.45 13.86 -9.31
C LYS A 182 -4.34 13.00 -8.44
N ASN A 183 -4.73 13.49 -7.26
CA ASN A 183 -5.80 12.88 -6.46
C ASN A 183 -7.12 12.84 -7.25
N GLU A 184 -7.31 13.76 -8.19
CA GLU A 184 -8.47 13.82 -9.10
C GLU A 184 -8.44 12.75 -10.21
N ASP A 185 -7.31 12.06 -10.44
CA ASP A 185 -7.21 10.96 -11.41
C ASP A 185 -7.65 9.60 -10.81
N VAL A 186 -7.94 9.56 -9.50
CA VAL A 186 -8.59 8.43 -8.85
C VAL A 186 -10.04 8.39 -9.31
N THR A 187 -10.39 7.36 -10.10
CA THR A 187 -11.78 7.08 -10.45
C THR A 187 -12.59 6.70 -9.23
N ILE A 188 -13.85 7.14 -9.19
CA ILE A 188 -14.81 6.84 -8.11
C ILE A 188 -16.07 6.30 -8.78
N GLU A 189 -16.23 4.99 -8.78
CA GLU A 189 -17.36 4.32 -9.41
C GLU A 189 -18.41 3.97 -8.35
N LYS A 190 -19.61 4.56 -8.46
CA LYS A 190 -20.71 4.32 -7.52
C LYS A 190 -21.47 3.05 -7.87
N GLY A 191 -21.82 2.26 -6.87
CA GLY A 191 -22.66 1.08 -7.01
C GLY A 191 -23.32 0.67 -5.71
N ALA A 192 -23.76 -0.57 -5.65
CA ALA A 192 -24.34 -1.18 -4.45
C ALA A 192 -23.85 -2.62 -4.27
N VAL A 193 -23.77 -3.06 -3.00
CA VAL A 193 -23.57 -4.46 -2.65
C VAL A 193 -24.70 -5.28 -3.25
N SER A 194 -24.35 -6.24 -4.10
CA SER A 194 -25.31 -7.12 -4.76
C SER A 194 -25.47 -8.45 -4.01
N LYS A 195 -24.37 -9.01 -3.48
CA LYS A 195 -24.35 -10.27 -2.72
C LYS A 195 -22.99 -10.51 -2.04
N PHE A 196 -22.98 -11.23 -0.92
CA PHE A 196 -21.77 -11.86 -0.35
C PHE A 196 -21.63 -13.32 -0.78
N THR A 197 -20.44 -13.76 -1.18
CA THR A 197 -20.19 -15.15 -1.60
C THR A 197 -18.73 -15.53 -1.40
N THR A 198 -18.41 -16.83 -1.47
CA THR A 198 -17.02 -17.32 -1.48
C THR A 198 -16.64 -17.70 -2.92
N LYS A 199 -15.41 -17.36 -3.35
CA LYS A 199 -14.86 -17.69 -4.67
C LYS A 199 -13.39 -18.12 -4.51
N GLY A 200 -13.06 -19.33 -4.96
CA GLY A 200 -11.70 -19.88 -4.81
C GLY A 200 -11.28 -20.21 -3.36
N GLY A 201 -12.19 -20.09 -2.39
CA GLY A 201 -11.88 -20.13 -0.95
C GLY A 201 -11.94 -18.75 -0.29
N THR A 202 -11.85 -17.69 -1.08
CA THR A 202 -11.82 -16.28 -0.62
C THR A 202 -13.23 -15.71 -0.48
N ASN A 203 -13.52 -14.98 0.59
CA ASN A 203 -14.80 -14.29 0.76
C ASN A 203 -14.82 -12.98 -0.04
N VAL A 204 -15.88 -12.75 -0.81
CA VAL A 204 -15.98 -11.65 -1.78
C VAL A 204 -17.36 -11.00 -1.80
N ILE A 205 -17.33 -9.67 -1.96
CA ILE A 205 -18.47 -8.80 -2.18
C ILE A 205 -18.71 -8.68 -3.69
N VAL A 206 -19.81 -9.24 -4.18
CA VAL A 206 -20.33 -8.96 -5.52
C VAL A 206 -21.03 -7.61 -5.46
N ASN A 207 -20.70 -6.70 -6.38
CA ASN A 207 -21.25 -5.34 -6.40
C ASN A 207 -21.48 -4.82 -7.83
N SER A 208 -22.16 -3.68 -7.94
CA SER A 208 -22.45 -3.01 -9.21
C SER A 208 -21.56 -1.79 -9.52
N ALA A 209 -20.58 -1.45 -8.66
CA ALA A 209 -19.61 -0.40 -8.94
C ALA A 209 -18.60 -0.93 -9.98
N GLN A 210 -18.33 -0.15 -11.02
CA GLN A 210 -17.52 -0.64 -12.13
C GLN A 210 -16.06 -0.81 -11.71
N ILE A 211 -15.55 -2.04 -11.80
CA ILE A 211 -14.13 -2.34 -11.57
C ILE A 211 -13.50 -2.67 -12.92
N SER A 212 -12.59 -1.80 -13.35
CA SER A 212 -11.81 -1.94 -14.58
C SER A 212 -10.36 -2.35 -14.28
N ARG A 213 -9.59 -2.64 -15.34
CA ARG A 213 -8.15 -2.89 -15.21
C ARG A 213 -7.46 -1.64 -14.65
N GLY A 214 -6.60 -1.80 -13.64
CA GLY A 214 -5.94 -0.72 -12.91
C GLY A 214 -6.56 -0.42 -11.55
N ASN A 215 -7.90 -0.47 -11.43
CA ASN A 215 -8.60 -0.25 -10.15
C ASN A 215 -8.43 -1.42 -9.15
N SER A 216 -7.84 -2.54 -9.59
CA SER A 216 -7.51 -3.67 -8.73
C SER A 216 -6.50 -3.31 -7.65
N GLY A 217 -6.74 -3.81 -6.44
CA GLY A 217 -6.03 -3.47 -5.22
C GLY A 217 -6.48 -2.16 -4.57
N GLY A 218 -7.26 -1.33 -5.28
CA GLY A 218 -7.89 -0.14 -4.70
C GLY A 218 -9.06 -0.51 -3.76
N PRO A 219 -9.52 0.42 -2.91
CA PRO A 219 -10.55 0.11 -1.93
C PRO A 219 -11.96 0.17 -2.55
N LEU A 220 -12.81 -0.75 -2.11
CA LEU A 220 -14.26 -0.59 -2.11
C LEU A 220 -14.64 0.06 -0.77
N VAL A 221 -15.36 1.18 -0.77
CA VAL A 221 -15.72 1.92 0.45
C VAL A 221 -17.22 2.09 0.62
N ASP A 222 -17.67 2.27 1.86
CA ASP A 222 -19.03 2.72 2.18
C ASP A 222 -19.20 4.24 1.94
N SER A 223 -20.39 4.77 2.19
CA SER A 223 -20.69 6.21 2.06
C SER A 223 -19.94 7.10 3.05
N GLN A 224 -19.30 6.53 4.08
CA GLN A 224 -18.48 7.20 5.08
C GLN A 224 -16.99 7.14 4.72
N GLY A 225 -16.63 6.49 3.61
CA GLY A 225 -15.25 6.32 3.16
C GLY A 225 -14.46 5.25 3.92
N ASN A 226 -15.11 4.40 4.73
CA ASN A 226 -14.45 3.26 5.35
C ASN A 226 -14.31 2.12 4.34
N VAL A 227 -13.20 1.39 4.38
CA VAL A 227 -12.98 0.27 3.45
C VAL A 227 -13.82 -0.92 3.87
N VAL A 228 -14.57 -1.45 2.90
CA VAL A 228 -15.42 -2.63 3.03
C VAL A 228 -14.88 -3.81 2.22
N GLY A 229 -14.00 -3.56 1.25
CA GLY A 229 -13.26 -4.61 0.56
C GLY A 229 -12.13 -4.10 -0.35
N VAL A 230 -11.41 -5.02 -0.98
CA VAL A 230 -10.32 -4.74 -1.93
C VAL A 230 -10.76 -5.10 -3.34
N ASN A 231 -10.89 -4.12 -4.23
CA ASN A 231 -11.36 -4.30 -5.61
C ASN A 231 -10.48 -5.31 -6.37
N SER A 232 -11.07 -6.27 -7.08
CA SER A 232 -10.31 -7.25 -7.88
C SER A 232 -10.94 -7.50 -9.26
N TYR A 233 -10.23 -7.09 -10.32
CA TYR A 233 -10.66 -7.23 -11.72
C TYR A 233 -10.52 -8.66 -12.24
N THR A 234 -9.47 -9.37 -11.80
CA THR A 234 -9.16 -10.76 -12.21
C THR A 234 -10.30 -11.72 -11.85
N LEU A 235 -10.90 -11.54 -10.67
CA LEU A 235 -12.09 -12.28 -10.26
C LEU A 235 -13.29 -12.01 -11.18
N GLY A 236 -13.50 -10.76 -11.64
CA GLY A 236 -14.56 -10.44 -12.62
C GLY A 236 -14.37 -11.14 -13.96
N THR A 237 -13.16 -11.05 -14.53
CA THR A 237 -12.86 -11.64 -15.85
C THR A 237 -13.00 -13.17 -15.89
N SER A 238 -12.82 -13.83 -14.75
CA SER A 238 -12.81 -15.30 -14.63
C SER A 238 -14.19 -15.95 -14.85
N ASP A 239 -15.30 -15.21 -14.68
CA ASP A 239 -16.67 -15.75 -14.80
C ASP A 239 -17.32 -15.52 -16.18
N GLY A 240 -16.63 -14.84 -17.10
CA GLY A 240 -17.17 -14.53 -18.43
C GLY A 240 -18.42 -13.63 -18.42
N GLY A 241 -18.67 -12.91 -17.32
CA GLY A 241 -19.85 -12.05 -17.13
C GLY A 241 -19.49 -10.70 -16.52
N ASN A 242 -20.46 -9.77 -16.53
CA ASN A 242 -20.29 -8.38 -16.05
C ASN A 242 -20.50 -8.28 -14.52
N TYR A 243 -19.79 -9.08 -13.72
CA TYR A 243 -19.82 -8.99 -12.26
C TYR A 243 -18.53 -8.35 -11.74
N TYR A 244 -18.68 -7.40 -10.82
CA TYR A 244 -17.57 -6.74 -10.15
C TYR A 244 -17.42 -7.30 -8.73
N TYR A 245 -16.19 -7.58 -8.34
CA TYR A 245 -15.84 -8.25 -7.09
C TYR A 245 -14.86 -7.43 -6.29
N ALA A 246 -15.06 -7.37 -4.98
CA ALA A 246 -14.04 -6.98 -4.02
C ALA A 246 -13.84 -8.09 -3.00
N ILE A 247 -12.61 -8.34 -2.55
CA ILE A 247 -12.32 -9.26 -1.44
C ILE A 247 -12.82 -8.61 -0.15
N GLU A 248 -13.53 -9.34 0.70
CA GLU A 248 -14.08 -8.80 1.95
C GLU A 248 -12.96 -8.27 2.86
N ILE A 249 -13.14 -7.08 3.46
CA ILE A 249 -12.08 -6.44 4.24
C ILE A 249 -11.66 -7.25 5.47
N ASP A 250 -12.55 -8.08 6.01
CA ASP A 250 -12.26 -8.97 7.14
C ASP A 250 -11.10 -9.92 6.82
N THR A 251 -10.93 -10.35 5.55
CA THR A 251 -9.77 -11.14 5.11
C THR A 251 -8.44 -10.40 5.27
N VAL A 252 -8.45 -9.07 5.12
CA VAL A 252 -7.27 -8.22 5.35
C VAL A 252 -7.08 -7.98 6.85
N ARG A 253 -8.17 -7.75 7.60
CA ARG A 253 -8.14 -7.56 9.06
C ARG A 253 -7.54 -8.78 9.76
N GLU A 254 -8.03 -9.98 9.46
CA GLU A 254 -7.49 -11.25 9.97
C GLU A 254 -5.97 -11.38 9.72
N MET A 255 -5.49 -10.96 8.55
CA MET A 255 -4.04 -10.93 8.25
C MET A 255 -3.31 -9.87 9.08
N LEU A 256 -3.85 -8.67 9.25
CA LEU A 256 -3.22 -7.60 10.04
C LEU A 256 -3.17 -7.94 11.53
N ASP A 257 -4.28 -8.44 12.08
CA ASP A 257 -4.41 -8.86 13.47
C ASP A 257 -3.46 -10.04 13.78
N ALA A 258 -3.36 -11.03 12.89
CA ALA A 258 -2.42 -12.15 13.03
C ALA A 258 -0.93 -11.75 12.94
N LEU A 259 -0.62 -10.61 12.32
CA LEU A 259 0.74 -10.06 12.20
C LEU A 259 1.07 -9.00 13.27
N GLY A 260 0.10 -8.61 14.11
CA GLY A 260 0.26 -7.49 15.04
C GLY A 260 0.46 -6.13 14.34
N ILE A 261 -0.07 -5.97 13.13
CA ILE A 261 0.01 -4.72 12.37
C ILE A 261 -1.18 -3.84 12.71
N GLN A 262 -0.92 -2.69 13.32
CA GLN A 262 -1.97 -1.77 13.76
C GLN A 262 -2.72 -1.11 12.59
N TYR A 263 -4.03 -0.96 12.75
CA TYR A 263 -4.89 -0.21 11.83
C TYR A 263 -6.04 0.47 12.57
N THR A 264 -6.56 1.56 12.00
CA THR A 264 -7.79 2.20 12.48
C THR A 264 -9.01 1.44 11.94
N SER A 265 -9.99 1.10 12.79
CA SER A 265 -11.29 0.59 12.33
C SER A 265 -12.33 1.69 12.10
N ALA A 266 -13.45 1.36 11.46
CA ALA A 266 -14.51 2.32 11.09
C ALA A 266 -15.18 3.05 12.28
N ASP A 267 -15.03 2.55 13.50
CA ASP A 267 -15.46 3.21 14.75
C ASP A 267 -14.41 4.18 15.31
N GLY A 268 -13.24 4.28 14.67
CA GLY A 268 -12.10 5.09 15.10
C GLY A 268 -11.18 4.42 16.12
N SER A 269 -11.45 3.18 16.55
CA SER A 269 -10.56 2.45 17.47
C SER A 269 -9.31 1.93 16.74
N THR A 270 -8.22 1.75 17.49
CA THR A 270 -7.00 1.10 16.98
C THR A 270 -7.09 -0.40 17.23
N GLN A 271 -6.96 -1.17 16.16
CA GLN A 271 -6.97 -2.63 16.12
C GLN A 271 -5.57 -3.13 15.72
N GLY A 272 -5.34 -4.45 15.70
CA GLY A 272 -4.05 -5.04 15.34
C GLY A 272 -2.90 -4.79 16.33
N ALA A 273 -3.15 -4.17 17.48
CA ALA A 273 -2.27 -4.33 18.64
C ALA A 273 -2.43 -5.76 19.20
N ASN A 274 -1.49 -6.24 20.02
CA ASN A 274 -1.67 -7.49 20.77
C ASN A 274 -2.81 -7.33 21.80
N VAL A 275 -4.04 -7.58 21.36
CA VAL A 275 -5.23 -7.59 22.19
C VAL A 275 -5.23 -8.90 22.97
N GLN A 276 -4.57 -8.88 24.13
CA GLN A 276 -4.80 -9.87 25.18
C GLN A 276 -6.12 -9.52 25.88
N GLU A 277 -7.25 -9.65 25.16
CA GLU A 277 -8.58 -9.50 25.74
C GLU A 277 -8.85 -10.67 26.69
N GLY A 278 -8.63 -10.40 27.98
CA GLY A 278 -9.28 -11.16 29.04
C GLY A 278 -10.80 -10.99 28.90
N THR A 279 -11.51 -12.10 28.79
CA THR A 279 -12.97 -12.11 28.70
C THR A 279 -13.61 -11.48 29.94
N ASP A 280 -14.55 -10.55 29.71
CA ASP A 280 -15.23 -9.70 30.68
C ASP A 280 -15.85 -10.43 31.90
N ALA A 281 -15.58 -9.91 33.11
CA ALA A 281 -16.47 -10.03 34.28
C ALA A 281 -16.12 -9.02 35.41
N THR A 282 -16.78 -7.87 35.42
CA THR A 282 -17.22 -7.07 36.61
C THR A 282 -16.43 -7.15 37.94
N GLN A 283 -15.76 -6.06 38.36
CA GLN A 283 -16.06 -5.25 39.57
C GLN A 283 -14.95 -4.23 39.92
N GLU A 284 -15.28 -3.30 40.84
CA GLU A 284 -14.51 -2.11 41.19
C GLU A 284 -13.25 -2.37 42.05
N ALA A 285 -12.41 -1.31 42.08
CA ALA A 285 -11.47 -0.92 43.13
C ALA A 285 -10.03 -1.48 43.10
N GLY A 286 -9.08 -0.54 43.06
CA GLY A 286 -7.98 -0.50 44.03
C GLY A 286 -6.61 -1.02 43.59
N GLU A 287 -5.66 -0.06 43.58
CA GLU A 287 -4.27 -0.20 44.05
C GLU A 287 -3.18 -0.85 43.17
N GLU A 288 -2.13 -0.03 43.02
CA GLU A 288 -0.68 -0.27 42.89
C GLU A 288 -0.06 -1.28 41.90
N GLU A 289 0.98 -0.77 41.26
CA GLU A 289 1.85 -1.42 40.27
C GLU A 289 2.96 -2.21 40.98
N THR A 290 3.00 -3.54 40.82
CA THR A 290 4.13 -4.37 41.25
C THR A 290 4.66 -5.23 40.11
N THR A 291 5.95 -5.09 39.83
CA THR A 291 6.66 -5.85 38.79
C THR A 291 6.93 -7.29 39.25
N GLU A 292 6.39 -8.29 38.55
CA GLU A 292 6.77 -9.70 38.72
C GLU A 292 7.36 -10.30 37.45
N ALA A 293 8.25 -11.27 37.63
CA ALA A 293 9.01 -11.90 36.54
C ALA A 293 8.13 -12.87 35.73
N GLN A 294 8.18 -12.72 34.41
CA GLN A 294 7.47 -13.57 33.46
C GLN A 294 7.95 -15.03 33.54
N PRO A 295 7.06 -16.04 33.47
CA PRO A 295 7.48 -17.44 33.37
C PRO A 295 8.21 -17.71 32.04
N GLU A 296 9.24 -18.55 32.08
CA GLU A 296 9.94 -19.04 30.88
C GLU A 296 8.99 -19.92 30.03
N ALA A 297 9.13 -19.85 28.70
CA ALA A 297 8.31 -20.64 27.77
C ALA A 297 8.69 -22.13 27.76
N ASP A 298 7.70 -23.00 27.59
CA ASP A 298 7.89 -24.45 27.41
C ASP A 298 8.37 -24.76 25.99
N LYS A 299 9.66 -25.06 25.88
CA LYS A 299 10.36 -25.38 24.62
C LYS A 299 10.33 -26.86 24.25
N SER A 300 9.71 -27.72 25.05
CA SER A 300 9.76 -29.19 24.88
C SER A 300 9.33 -29.64 23.48
N ALA A 301 8.31 -29.00 22.90
CA ALA A 301 7.81 -29.31 21.56
C ALA A 301 8.74 -28.83 20.43
N LEU A 302 9.39 -27.69 20.61
CA LEU A 302 10.35 -27.11 19.66
C LEU A 302 11.65 -27.90 19.65
N ASP A 303 12.17 -28.23 20.83
CA ASP A 303 13.40 -29.00 20.99
C ASP A 303 13.26 -30.43 20.41
N SER A 304 12.08 -31.05 20.59
CA SER A 304 11.74 -32.32 19.91
C SER A 304 11.75 -32.16 18.39
N ALA A 305 11.09 -31.12 17.85
CA ALA A 305 11.04 -30.89 16.40
C ALA A 305 12.42 -30.60 15.80
N ILE A 306 13.30 -29.88 16.50
CA ILE A 306 14.69 -29.64 16.10
C ILE A 306 15.49 -30.95 16.10
N SER A 307 15.26 -31.84 17.09
CA SER A 307 15.89 -33.16 17.11
C SER A 307 15.43 -34.03 15.93
N ASP A 308 14.12 -34.12 15.69
CA ASP A 308 13.53 -34.90 14.60
C ASP A 308 13.97 -34.38 13.22
N ALA A 309 14.16 -33.05 13.09
CA ALA A 309 14.68 -32.40 11.90
C ALA A 309 16.19 -32.65 11.67
N GLY A 310 16.97 -32.85 12.74
CA GLY A 310 18.41 -33.15 12.67
C GLY A 310 18.74 -34.49 11.99
N ASP A 311 17.80 -35.44 11.99
CA ASP A 311 17.96 -36.77 11.38
C ASP A 311 17.57 -36.82 9.87
N VAL A 312 17.18 -35.69 9.27
CA VAL A 312 16.73 -35.62 7.87
C VAL A 312 17.93 -35.65 6.90
N ASP A 313 18.06 -36.77 6.20
CA ASP A 313 19.11 -37.00 5.19
C ASP A 313 18.89 -36.20 3.89
N GLN A 314 19.65 -35.10 3.74
CA GLN A 314 19.73 -34.23 2.56
C GLN A 314 19.91 -34.99 1.23
N SER A 315 20.54 -36.16 1.23
CA SER A 315 20.78 -36.90 -0.01
C SER A 315 19.47 -37.35 -0.69
N LYS A 316 18.39 -37.48 0.09
CA LYS A 316 17.06 -37.96 -0.35
C LYS A 316 16.16 -36.89 -0.96
N TYR A 317 16.38 -35.59 -0.70
CA TYR A 317 15.42 -34.52 -1.03
C TYR A 317 15.98 -33.49 -2.04
N THR A 318 15.12 -32.87 -2.86
CA THR A 318 15.56 -31.89 -3.86
C THR A 318 16.23 -30.70 -3.17
N GLU A 319 17.29 -30.17 -3.81
CA GLU A 319 18.09 -29.07 -3.27
C GLU A 319 17.21 -27.85 -2.91
N ASP A 320 16.26 -27.49 -3.78
CA ASP A 320 15.32 -26.40 -3.53
C ASP A 320 14.38 -26.62 -2.32
N SER A 321 13.93 -27.85 -2.05
CA SER A 321 13.03 -28.13 -0.92
C SER A 321 13.79 -28.32 0.39
N PHE A 322 14.97 -28.94 0.31
CA PHE A 322 15.83 -29.10 1.48
C PHE A 322 16.40 -27.77 1.95
N LYS A 323 16.69 -26.83 1.04
CA LYS A 323 17.16 -25.50 1.42
C LYS A 323 16.14 -24.72 2.26
N VAL A 324 14.85 -24.77 1.87
CA VAL A 324 13.77 -24.12 2.65
C VAL A 324 13.68 -24.76 4.05
N PHE A 325 13.75 -26.09 4.12
CA PHE A 325 13.79 -26.81 5.40
C PHE A 325 15.01 -26.46 6.28
N GLU A 326 16.19 -26.27 5.68
CA GLU A 326 17.42 -25.87 6.39
C GLU A 326 17.34 -24.44 6.95
N GLU A 327 16.77 -23.49 6.18
CA GLU A 327 16.53 -22.10 6.61
C GLU A 327 15.54 -22.03 7.80
N GLU A 328 14.49 -22.86 7.80
CA GLU A 328 13.54 -22.94 8.92
C GLU A 328 14.09 -23.68 10.14
N LEU A 329 14.94 -24.70 9.95
CA LEU A 329 15.61 -25.40 11.06
C LEU A 329 16.58 -24.49 11.83
N GLU A 330 17.29 -23.59 11.13
CA GLU A 330 18.17 -22.62 11.80
C GLU A 330 17.37 -21.51 12.52
N SER A 331 16.25 -21.11 11.94
CA SER A 331 15.29 -20.19 12.58
C SER A 331 14.69 -20.80 13.86
N ALA A 332 14.31 -22.08 13.82
CA ALA A 332 13.83 -22.82 14.99
C ALA A 332 14.88 -22.93 16.11
N LYS A 333 16.13 -23.25 15.78
CA LYS A 333 17.24 -23.27 16.77
C LYS A 333 17.48 -21.91 17.41
N THR A 334 17.31 -20.83 16.65
CA THR A 334 17.45 -19.45 17.17
C THR A 334 16.41 -19.17 18.24
N VAL A 335 15.14 -19.58 18.03
CA VAL A 335 14.05 -19.43 19.01
C VAL A 335 14.23 -20.35 20.22
N SER A 336 14.70 -21.59 20.03
CA SER A 336 15.05 -22.50 21.15
C SER A 336 16.18 -21.91 22.01
N GLY A 337 17.20 -21.28 21.39
CA GLY A 337 18.31 -20.65 22.10
C GLY A 337 18.00 -19.34 22.84
N ASP A 338 16.89 -18.65 22.51
CA ASP A 338 16.55 -17.35 23.12
C ASP A 338 15.80 -17.51 24.45
N ALA A 339 16.43 -17.14 25.56
CA ALA A 339 15.82 -17.19 26.89
C ALA A 339 14.63 -16.23 27.08
N ALA A 340 14.48 -15.21 26.23
CA ALA A 340 13.34 -14.29 26.23
C ALA A 340 12.21 -14.73 25.28
N ALA A 341 12.36 -15.85 24.55
CA ALA A 341 11.33 -16.35 23.64
C ALA A 341 10.02 -16.63 24.38
N THR A 342 8.93 -16.03 23.87
CA THR A 342 7.57 -16.26 24.35
C THR A 342 7.02 -17.60 23.83
N GLN A 343 6.01 -18.16 24.51
CA GLN A 343 5.38 -19.42 24.07
C GLN A 343 4.89 -19.34 22.62
N ASN A 344 4.31 -18.21 22.21
CA ASN A 344 3.84 -18.01 20.84
C ASN A 344 4.96 -18.08 19.80
N GLN A 345 6.17 -17.58 20.12
CA GLN A 345 7.33 -17.71 19.23
C GLN A 345 7.81 -19.17 19.16
N VAL A 346 7.82 -19.87 20.30
CA VAL A 346 8.19 -21.29 20.39
C VAL A 346 7.21 -22.17 19.59
N ASP A 347 5.91 -21.93 19.73
CA ASP A 347 4.84 -22.66 19.04
C ASP A 347 4.86 -22.37 17.53
N ALA A 348 5.06 -21.10 17.14
CA ALA A 348 5.20 -20.70 15.74
C ALA A 348 6.42 -21.38 15.09
N ALA A 349 7.60 -21.32 15.73
CA ALA A 349 8.80 -21.99 15.25
C ALA A 349 8.61 -23.51 15.13
N THR A 350 7.91 -24.13 16.08
CA THR A 350 7.58 -25.57 16.06
C THR A 350 6.72 -25.93 14.85
N ASN A 351 5.70 -25.12 14.56
CA ASN A 351 4.76 -25.37 13.46
C ASN A 351 5.38 -25.09 12.09
N THR A 352 6.19 -24.04 11.95
CA THR A 352 6.90 -23.73 10.70
C THR A 352 7.93 -24.80 10.37
N LEU A 353 8.73 -25.26 11.35
CA LEU A 353 9.69 -26.33 11.15
C LEU A 353 9.02 -27.65 10.69
N LYS A 354 7.90 -28.04 11.33
CA LYS A 354 7.11 -29.21 10.90
C LYS A 354 6.56 -29.03 9.48
N SER A 355 6.03 -27.86 9.16
CA SER A 355 5.51 -27.56 7.81
C SER A 355 6.60 -27.63 6.75
N ALA A 356 7.81 -27.16 7.06
CA ALA A 356 8.96 -27.25 6.17
C ALA A 356 9.44 -28.70 6.00
N GLN A 357 9.38 -29.51 7.05
CA GLN A 357 9.67 -30.94 7.02
C GLN A 357 8.65 -31.72 6.16
N GLU A 358 7.36 -31.39 6.25
CA GLU A 358 6.31 -31.92 5.38
C GLU A 358 6.44 -31.44 3.92
N GLY A 359 7.01 -30.24 3.71
CA GLY A 359 7.28 -29.65 2.39
C GLY A 359 8.45 -30.25 1.61
N LEU A 360 9.23 -31.16 2.22
CA LEU A 360 10.38 -31.82 1.61
C LEU A 360 9.96 -32.70 0.41
N LYS A 361 10.60 -32.49 -0.74
CA LYS A 361 10.32 -33.22 -1.99
C LYS A 361 11.42 -34.22 -2.26
N GLU A 362 11.11 -35.52 -2.29
CA GLU A 362 12.12 -36.55 -2.58
C GLU A 362 12.76 -36.35 -3.97
N LYS A 363 14.07 -36.58 -4.09
CA LYS A 363 14.75 -36.68 -5.39
C LYS A 363 14.15 -37.86 -6.13
N SER A 364 13.62 -37.62 -7.33
CA SER A 364 13.01 -38.66 -8.14
C SER A 364 14.02 -39.76 -8.47
N ASN A 365 13.93 -40.87 -7.74
CA ASN A 365 14.76 -42.05 -7.97
C ASN A 365 14.37 -42.71 -9.29
N LYS A 366 15.08 -42.33 -10.36
CA LYS A 366 15.01 -42.94 -11.71
C LYS A 366 15.37 -44.44 -11.77
N MET A 367 15.51 -45.10 -10.62
CA MET A 367 15.76 -46.54 -10.47
C MET A 367 14.52 -47.38 -10.13
N ILE A 368 13.34 -46.78 -9.88
CA ILE A 368 12.11 -47.55 -9.58
C ILE A 368 11.25 -47.86 -10.82
N PHE A 369 11.40 -47.12 -11.93
CA PHE A 369 10.62 -47.35 -13.15
C PHE A 369 10.98 -48.62 -13.94
N ILE A 370 12.06 -49.31 -13.59
CA ILE A 370 12.47 -50.56 -14.27
C ILE A 370 11.68 -51.78 -13.73
N ALA A 371 11.25 -51.78 -12.47
CA ALA A 371 10.58 -52.93 -11.86
C ALA A 371 9.15 -53.17 -12.39
N ILE A 372 8.36 -52.12 -12.57
CA ILE A 372 6.95 -52.24 -12.97
C ILE A 372 6.79 -52.28 -14.50
N GLY A 373 7.61 -51.51 -15.24
CA GLY A 373 7.66 -51.59 -16.71
C GLY A 373 8.16 -52.94 -17.23
N GLY A 374 9.13 -53.57 -16.54
CA GLY A 374 9.67 -54.88 -16.90
C GLY A 374 8.63 -56.00 -16.82
N VAL A 375 7.80 -56.03 -15.77
CA VAL A 375 6.75 -57.06 -15.62
C VAL A 375 5.67 -56.91 -16.69
N ALA A 376 5.22 -55.69 -17.00
CA ALA A 376 4.26 -55.46 -18.07
C ALA A 376 4.83 -55.85 -19.45
N PHE A 377 6.08 -55.52 -19.75
CA PHE A 377 6.74 -55.86 -21.01
C PHE A 377 6.95 -57.37 -21.18
N VAL A 378 7.36 -58.08 -20.12
CA VAL A 378 7.50 -59.54 -20.11
C VAL A 378 6.13 -60.23 -20.26
N ILE A 379 5.08 -59.74 -19.58
CA ILE A 379 3.71 -60.27 -19.75
C ILE A 379 3.22 -60.06 -21.18
N ILE A 380 3.45 -58.89 -21.79
CA ILE A 380 3.08 -58.62 -23.19
C ILE A 380 3.83 -59.56 -24.15
N ILE A 381 5.13 -59.80 -23.94
CA ILE A 381 5.91 -60.75 -24.75
C ILE A 381 5.41 -62.19 -24.59
N VAL A 382 5.11 -62.63 -23.36
CA VAL A 382 4.57 -63.97 -23.10
C VAL A 382 3.18 -64.14 -23.73
N VAL A 383 2.30 -63.13 -23.63
CA VAL A 383 0.99 -63.12 -24.28
C VAL A 383 1.13 -63.15 -25.81
N LEU A 384 2.04 -62.38 -26.40
CA LEU A 384 2.30 -62.43 -27.85
C LEU A 384 2.80 -63.80 -28.31
N ILE A 385 3.70 -64.44 -27.56
CA ILE A 385 4.20 -65.80 -27.86
C ILE A 385 3.07 -66.84 -27.78
N ILE A 386 2.18 -66.74 -26.79
CA ILE A 386 1.00 -67.63 -26.65
C ILE A 386 -0.02 -67.39 -27.78
N VAL A 387 -0.28 -66.14 -28.16
CA VAL A 387 -1.19 -65.79 -29.26
C VAL A 387 -0.64 -66.24 -30.62
N MET A 388 0.67 -66.08 -30.87
CA MET A 388 1.31 -66.56 -32.11
C MET A 388 1.39 -68.10 -32.19
N SER A 389 1.39 -68.79 -31.05
CA SER A 389 1.46 -70.26 -31.00
C SER A 389 0.11 -70.96 -31.19
N SER A 390 -1.02 -70.25 -31.03
CA SER A 390 -2.35 -70.84 -30.89
C SER A 390 -3.25 -70.82 -32.15
N LYS A 391 -2.82 -70.19 -33.27
CA LYS A 391 -3.59 -70.22 -34.54
C LYS A 391 -2.77 -70.62 -35.77
N LYS A 392 -2.62 -71.94 -35.97
CA LYS A 392 -2.16 -72.53 -37.23
C LYS A 392 -3.22 -73.47 -37.83
N LYS A 393 -3.65 -73.15 -39.07
CA LYS A 393 -4.47 -73.93 -40.02
C LYS A 393 -5.96 -74.16 -39.72
N LYS A 394 -6.81 -73.65 -40.62
CA LYS A 394 -7.47 -74.48 -41.66
C LYS A 394 -7.80 -73.65 -42.91
N LYS A 395 -7.79 -74.29 -44.09
CA LYS A 395 -8.15 -73.71 -45.41
C LYS A 395 -9.63 -74.01 -45.71
N ALA A 396 -10.32 -73.17 -46.50
CA ALA A 396 -10.93 -73.53 -47.80
C ALA A 396 -11.81 -72.42 -48.44
N ASN A 397 -11.50 -72.11 -49.72
CA ASN A 397 -12.33 -71.71 -50.87
C ASN A 397 -13.66 -70.90 -50.80
N SER A 398 -13.73 -69.95 -51.76
CA SER A 398 -14.80 -69.72 -52.77
C SER A 398 -15.67 -68.45 -52.66
N SER A 399 -15.51 -67.54 -53.65
CA SER A 399 -16.51 -66.74 -54.42
C SER A 399 -17.67 -66.00 -53.70
N SER A 400 -18.12 -64.80 -54.07
CA SER A 400 -18.10 -64.06 -55.36
C SER A 400 -18.44 -62.55 -55.20
N ASN A 401 -18.28 -61.78 -56.30
CA ASN A 401 -18.94 -60.50 -56.67
C ASN A 401 -18.72 -59.23 -55.80
N GLN A 402 -18.07 -58.19 -56.36
CA GLN A 402 -18.65 -56.95 -56.98
C GLN A 402 -19.00 -55.86 -55.96
N SER A 403 -18.82 -54.55 -56.18
CA SER A 403 -18.48 -53.77 -57.39
C SER A 403 -17.80 -52.43 -57.01
N MET A 404 -17.08 -51.78 -57.97
CA MET A 404 -16.92 -50.31 -58.25
C MET A 404 -17.02 -49.27 -57.09
N ASN A 405 -16.34 -48.12 -57.00
CA ASN A 405 -15.46 -47.28 -57.84
C ASN A 405 -14.95 -46.12 -56.93
N ASN A 406 -13.97 -45.24 -57.21
CA ASN A 406 -12.91 -45.08 -58.22
C ASN A 406 -11.80 -44.16 -57.63
N GLY A 407 -10.69 -43.91 -58.34
CA GLY A 407 -9.72 -42.82 -58.05
C GLY A 407 -9.98 -41.53 -58.87
N PRO A 408 -8.98 -40.63 -59.07
CA PRO A 408 -7.53 -40.80 -58.83
C PRO A 408 -6.80 -39.59 -58.17
N VAL A 409 -5.46 -39.67 -58.16
CA VAL A 409 -4.48 -38.74 -57.52
C VAL A 409 -3.55 -38.10 -58.58
N ASN A 410 -3.18 -36.82 -58.43
CA ASN A 410 -1.93 -36.17 -58.89
C ASN A 410 -1.93 -34.67 -58.49
N GLY A 411 -0.82 -33.91 -58.35
CA GLY A 411 0.61 -34.21 -58.45
C GLY A 411 1.45 -32.92 -58.63
N GLY A 412 2.68 -32.86 -58.10
CA GLY A 412 3.64 -31.72 -58.22
C GLY A 412 3.46 -30.57 -57.20
N GLY A 413 4.48 -29.80 -56.80
CA GLY A 413 5.92 -29.84 -57.10
C GLY A 413 6.47 -28.50 -57.63
N PHE A 414 6.91 -27.57 -56.75
CA PHE A 414 7.64 -26.36 -57.17
C PHE A 414 8.52 -25.71 -56.07
N THR A 415 9.64 -25.12 -56.51
CA THR A 415 10.62 -24.25 -55.81
C THR A 415 11.10 -23.20 -56.83
N PRO A 416 11.96 -22.20 -56.51
CA PRO A 416 12.44 -21.66 -55.24
C PRO A 416 11.79 -20.24 -55.09
N PRO A 417 12.42 -19.03 -55.03
CA PRO A 417 13.79 -18.56 -54.72
C PRO A 417 13.86 -17.57 -53.52
N SER A 418 14.99 -16.90 -53.37
CA SER A 418 15.26 -15.74 -52.49
C SER A 418 15.64 -14.49 -53.32
N GLY A 419 15.68 -13.31 -52.66
CA GLY A 419 16.56 -12.21 -53.09
C GLY A 419 15.86 -10.93 -53.55
N GLY A 420 16.31 -9.78 -53.01
CA GLY A 420 15.90 -8.45 -53.48
C GLY A 420 16.00 -7.36 -52.42
N GLY A 421 17.14 -6.67 -52.35
CA GLY A 421 17.22 -5.34 -51.74
C GLY A 421 17.76 -4.34 -52.77
N PHE A 422 17.40 -3.06 -52.67
CA PHE A 422 18.17 -1.94 -53.20
C PHE A 422 17.76 -0.62 -52.50
N ASN A 423 18.43 0.49 -52.84
CA ASN A 423 18.87 1.49 -51.87
C ASN A 423 18.48 2.96 -52.23
N THR A 424 18.70 3.87 -51.27
CA THR A 424 18.90 5.34 -51.37
C THR A 424 17.78 6.28 -51.84
N THR A 425 17.51 7.31 -51.03
CA THR A 425 17.72 8.78 -51.26
C THR A 425 17.15 9.53 -50.03
N GLY A 426 17.71 10.60 -49.43
CA GLY A 426 18.97 11.34 -49.60
C GLY A 426 18.92 12.70 -48.87
N GLY A 427 20.02 13.14 -48.23
CA GLY A 427 20.16 14.40 -47.46
C GLY A 427 20.22 14.16 -45.93
N GLY A 428 21.17 14.65 -45.12
CA GLY A 428 22.05 15.84 -45.21
C GLY A 428 21.52 16.90 -44.22
N PHE A 429 22.24 17.44 -43.22
CA PHE A 429 23.66 17.86 -43.16
C PHE A 429 24.25 17.94 -41.72
N LYS A 430 25.57 17.65 -41.62
CA LYS A 430 26.63 18.28 -40.78
C LYS A 430 26.57 18.34 -39.24
N ASP A 431 27.35 17.42 -38.66
CA ASP A 431 28.42 17.60 -37.66
C ASP A 431 29.03 19.02 -37.48
N SER A 432 29.23 19.43 -36.21
CA SER A 432 30.49 19.96 -35.65
C SER A 432 30.33 20.29 -34.15
N GLY A 433 31.33 19.99 -33.31
CA GLY A 433 31.43 20.61 -31.96
C GLY A 433 31.94 19.74 -30.82
N ASN A 434 33.19 19.28 -30.88
CA ASN A 434 33.85 18.59 -29.77
C ASN A 434 34.17 19.60 -28.63
N GLY A 435 33.82 19.28 -27.38
CA GLY A 435 33.83 20.26 -26.27
C GLY A 435 33.93 19.65 -24.87
N ASN A 436 35.05 18.99 -24.58
CA ASN A 436 35.34 18.38 -23.28
C ASN A 436 35.61 19.46 -22.20
N MET A 437 34.81 19.51 -21.12
CA MET A 437 35.12 20.29 -19.91
C MET A 437 34.86 19.48 -18.64
N GLN A 438 35.91 18.80 -18.23
CA GLN A 438 36.16 18.22 -16.92
C GLN A 438 36.27 19.35 -15.88
N TYR A 439 35.43 19.37 -14.84
CA TYR A 439 35.62 20.28 -13.69
C TYR A 439 36.20 19.55 -12.49
N ASN A 440 37.26 20.15 -11.97
CA ASN A 440 38.16 19.61 -10.96
C ASN A 440 37.68 19.97 -9.55
N SER A 441 37.98 19.11 -8.56
CA SER A 441 37.90 19.49 -7.15
C SER A 441 38.88 20.64 -6.84
N PRO A 442 38.66 21.34 -5.73
CA PRO A 442 39.72 21.34 -4.73
C PRO A 442 39.20 21.12 -3.30
N SER A 443 39.93 20.29 -2.57
CA SER A 443 39.97 20.29 -1.11
C SER A 443 40.81 21.46 -0.60
N GLN A 444 40.42 22.10 0.50
CA GLN A 444 41.42 22.69 1.40
C GLN A 444 40.90 22.75 2.85
N ASP A 445 41.73 22.25 3.77
CA ASP A 445 41.46 22.17 5.20
C ASP A 445 41.62 23.53 5.89
N TYR A 446 40.94 23.71 7.03
CA TYR A 446 41.34 24.71 8.02
C TYR A 446 41.06 24.23 9.45
N TYR A 447 42.10 24.27 10.31
CA TYR A 447 42.02 23.95 11.73
C TYR A 447 41.56 25.16 12.56
N GLY A 448 40.91 24.90 13.70
CA GLY A 448 40.57 25.93 14.68
C GLY A 448 39.98 25.35 15.97
N GLU A 449 40.84 24.98 16.91
CA GLU A 449 40.44 24.63 18.28
C GLU A 449 39.94 25.87 19.05
N GLY A 450 39.08 25.65 20.05
CA GLY A 450 38.58 26.72 20.93
C GLY A 450 37.67 26.17 22.02
N ALA A 451 38.26 25.63 23.09
CA ALA A 451 37.54 25.20 24.29
C ALA A 451 37.55 26.30 25.38
N GLY A 452 36.52 26.31 26.23
CA GLY A 452 36.31 27.30 27.29
C GLY A 452 35.25 28.35 26.92
N GLU A 453 34.36 28.79 27.81
CA GLU A 453 34.30 28.60 29.26
C GLU A 453 32.87 28.37 29.78
N THR A 454 32.77 27.76 30.95
CA THR A 454 31.53 27.63 31.74
C THR A 454 31.16 28.95 32.42
N SER A 455 29.89 29.35 32.37
CA SER A 455 29.31 30.29 33.34
C SER A 455 28.06 29.68 33.96
N VAL A 456 28.03 29.69 35.30
CA VAL A 456 27.10 28.94 36.14
C VAL A 456 26.01 29.88 36.67
N LEU A 457 24.76 29.41 36.64
CA LEU A 457 23.58 29.88 37.38
C LEU A 457 23.32 31.39 37.47
N ASN A 458 22.14 31.81 36.98
CA ASN A 458 21.26 32.61 37.82
C ASN A 458 19.83 32.04 37.76
N GLU A 459 19.23 31.87 38.93
CA GLU A 459 17.91 31.25 39.10
C GLU A 459 16.79 32.26 38.76
N GLY A 460 15.68 31.77 38.22
CA GLY A 460 14.56 32.63 37.83
C GLY A 460 13.38 31.88 37.22
N ALA A 461 12.55 31.29 38.07
CA ALA A 461 11.22 30.74 37.73
C ALA A 461 11.18 29.65 36.64
N GLY A 462 11.93 28.57 36.85
CA GLY A 462 11.56 27.27 36.29
C GLY A 462 10.39 26.64 37.07
N GLU A 463 9.18 27.16 36.90
CA GLU A 463 7.97 26.43 37.34
C GLU A 463 7.69 25.30 36.35
N THR A 464 8.30 24.14 36.63
CA THR A 464 8.01 22.89 35.92
C THR A 464 6.63 22.37 36.36
N THR A 465 5.56 22.98 35.85
CA THR A 465 4.20 22.49 36.06
C THR A 465 4.02 21.19 35.30
N LEU A 466 4.26 20.08 36.00
CA LEU A 466 3.74 18.75 35.65
C LEU A 466 2.23 18.85 35.50
N LEU A 467 1.73 18.94 34.26
CA LEU A 467 0.30 18.99 33.99
C LEU A 467 -0.28 17.57 34.00
N SER A 468 -0.46 17.04 35.21
CA SER A 468 -1.14 15.78 35.45
C SER A 468 -2.62 15.87 35.03
N GLY A 469 -3.04 15.01 34.09
CA GLY A 469 -4.41 14.52 33.99
C GLY A 469 -5.53 15.52 33.62
N GLN A 470 -5.22 16.72 33.13
CA GLN A 470 -6.25 17.57 32.51
C GLN A 470 -6.33 17.31 31.00
N SER A 471 -7.56 17.18 30.50
CA SER A 471 -7.85 17.19 29.07
C SER A 471 -7.39 18.53 28.48
N MET A 472 -6.23 18.51 27.82
CA MET A 472 -5.77 19.65 27.04
C MET A 472 -6.77 19.87 25.91
N ALA A 473 -7.40 21.04 25.86
CA ALA A 473 -8.17 21.45 24.70
C ALA A 473 -7.30 21.24 23.46
N GLN A 474 -7.74 20.42 22.50
CA GLN A 474 -6.91 20.10 21.34
C GLN A 474 -7.04 21.23 20.32
N ALA A 475 -5.99 21.47 19.54
CA ALA A 475 -5.96 22.58 18.59
C ALA A 475 -5.13 22.27 17.35
N THR A 476 -5.39 23.02 16.27
CA THR A 476 -4.59 22.96 15.04
C THR A 476 -4.22 24.34 14.51
N LEU A 477 -3.24 24.35 13.61
CA LEU A 477 -2.89 25.44 12.73
C LEU A 477 -3.12 25.01 11.29
N TYR A 478 -4.11 25.58 10.61
CA TYR A 478 -4.37 25.35 9.19
C TYR A 478 -3.53 26.32 8.35
N ARG A 479 -2.51 25.84 7.64
CA ARG A 479 -1.64 26.65 6.77
C ARG A 479 -2.33 26.93 5.43
N GLU A 480 -2.57 28.20 5.11
CA GLU A 480 -3.34 28.60 3.92
C GLU A 480 -2.62 28.30 2.61
N SER A 481 -1.28 28.28 2.59
CA SER A 481 -0.46 28.17 1.37
C SER A 481 -0.38 26.75 0.78
N ASN A 482 -0.56 25.72 1.60
CA ASN A 482 -0.51 24.30 1.20
C ASN A 482 -1.71 23.47 1.69
N CYS A 483 -2.71 24.13 2.29
CA CYS A 483 -3.90 23.51 2.90
C CYS A 483 -3.62 22.47 3.99
N GLU A 484 -2.44 22.51 4.62
CA GLU A 484 -2.01 21.57 5.65
C GLU A 484 -2.66 21.90 7.00
N ASN A 485 -3.10 20.88 7.74
CA ASN A 485 -3.74 21.05 9.06
C ASN A 485 -2.85 20.44 10.15
N ILE A 486 -2.18 21.30 10.92
CA ILE A 486 -1.05 20.94 11.79
C ILE A 486 -1.53 20.86 13.23
N ARG A 487 -1.54 19.66 13.82
CA ARG A 487 -2.01 19.45 15.22
C ARG A 487 -0.99 19.96 16.24
N ILE A 488 -1.46 20.74 17.20
CA ILE A 488 -0.66 21.18 18.35
C ILE A 488 -0.75 20.06 19.41
N ASN A 489 0.28 19.20 19.44
CA ASN A 489 0.30 17.96 20.22
C ASN A 489 1.11 18.04 21.54
N LYS A 490 1.58 19.22 21.93
CA LYS A 490 2.33 19.43 23.19
C LYS A 490 2.19 20.85 23.75
N GLY A 491 2.54 21.02 25.02
CA GLY A 491 2.39 22.27 25.77
C GLY A 491 3.18 23.48 25.23
N VAL A 492 4.30 23.25 24.52
CA VAL A 492 5.07 24.28 23.82
C VAL A 492 5.37 23.77 22.41
N PHE A 493 4.71 24.32 21.41
CA PHE A 493 4.81 23.89 20.00
C PHE A 493 5.51 24.97 19.17
N THR A 494 6.69 24.63 18.65
CA THR A 494 7.64 25.58 18.06
C THR A 494 7.59 25.50 16.53
N LEU A 495 7.51 26.67 15.89
CA LEU A 495 7.47 26.84 14.43
C LEU A 495 8.73 27.57 13.94
N GLY A 496 9.25 27.17 12.78
CA GLY A 496 10.37 27.85 12.13
C GLY A 496 10.95 27.05 10.96
N LYS A 497 12.17 27.37 10.54
CA LYS A 497 12.82 26.75 9.37
C LYS A 497 13.85 25.65 9.70
N GLU A 498 14.36 25.59 10.93
CA GLU A 498 15.42 24.64 11.30
C GLU A 498 14.82 23.35 11.90
N ARG A 499 14.63 22.33 11.06
CA ARG A 499 14.06 20.99 11.39
C ARG A 499 14.56 20.37 12.72
N LYS A 500 15.76 20.69 13.20
CA LYS A 500 16.33 20.18 14.46
C LYS A 500 15.93 20.97 15.72
N LYS A 501 15.17 22.06 15.60
CA LYS A 501 14.83 23.00 16.69
C LYS A 501 13.35 23.38 16.74
N VAL A 502 12.53 22.81 15.86
CA VAL A 502 11.12 23.16 15.67
C VAL A 502 10.34 21.89 15.37
N ASP A 503 9.07 21.89 15.75
CA ASP A 503 8.17 20.74 15.57
C ASP A 503 7.49 20.83 14.21
N TYR A 504 7.05 22.04 13.85
CA TYR A 504 6.61 22.35 12.51
C TYR A 504 7.68 23.15 11.75
N CYS A 505 8.24 22.52 10.72
CA CYS A 505 9.35 23.04 9.94
C CYS A 505 8.89 23.55 8.57
N ILE A 506 8.79 24.87 8.45
CA ILE A 506 8.50 25.61 7.22
C ILE A 506 9.79 25.67 6.37
N SER A 507 10.20 24.52 5.81
CA SER A 507 11.46 24.39 5.07
C SER A 507 11.44 25.03 3.69
N ASP A 508 10.24 25.21 3.13
CA ASP A 508 9.97 25.78 1.80
C ASP A 508 10.02 27.32 1.77
N ASN A 509 9.92 27.99 2.92
CA ASN A 509 9.97 29.45 2.98
C ASN A 509 11.32 29.96 3.52
N SER A 510 12.07 30.65 2.65
CA SER A 510 13.41 31.16 3.02
C SER A 510 13.39 32.31 4.04
N SER A 511 12.28 33.05 4.13
CA SER A 511 12.09 34.25 4.97
C SER A 511 11.85 33.90 6.45
N VAL A 512 11.50 32.65 6.74
CA VAL A 512 11.21 32.16 8.09
C VAL A 512 12.52 31.93 8.86
N SER A 513 12.64 32.55 10.04
CA SER A 513 13.72 32.32 11.01
C SER A 513 13.82 30.86 11.46
N ARG A 514 15.03 30.43 11.85
CA ARG A 514 15.34 29.04 12.27
C ARG A 514 14.37 28.50 13.33
N THR A 515 14.18 29.29 14.37
CA THR A 515 13.09 29.24 15.34
C THR A 515 12.40 30.60 15.20
N HIS A 516 11.07 30.63 14.99
CA HIS A 516 10.36 31.85 14.60
C HIS A 516 9.27 32.23 15.59
N ALA A 517 8.40 31.29 15.93
CA ALA A 517 7.27 31.49 16.82
C ALA A 517 6.99 30.22 17.64
N GLU A 518 6.28 30.37 18.73
CA GLU A 518 5.78 29.28 19.55
C GLU A 518 4.29 29.46 19.83
N VAL A 519 3.57 28.34 19.87
CA VAL A 519 2.23 28.25 20.42
C VAL A 519 2.32 27.48 21.74
N VAL A 520 1.99 28.15 22.84
CA VAL A 520 2.08 27.62 24.21
C VAL A 520 0.69 27.41 24.76
N ALA A 521 0.41 26.20 25.24
CA ALA A 521 -0.86 25.86 25.90
C ALA A 521 -0.70 25.96 27.42
N LYS A 522 -1.50 26.80 28.07
CA LYS A 522 -1.53 26.99 29.54
C LYS A 522 -2.98 26.94 30.02
N ASN A 523 -3.29 26.05 30.94
CA ASN A 523 -4.61 25.95 31.60
C ASN A 523 -5.80 25.85 30.60
N GLY A 524 -5.61 25.17 29.46
CA GLY A 524 -6.61 25.06 28.39
C GLY A 524 -6.70 26.24 27.41
N THR A 525 -5.93 27.31 27.64
CA THR A 525 -5.82 28.48 26.74
C THR A 525 -4.53 28.41 25.95
N PHE A 526 -4.56 28.86 24.69
CA PHE A 526 -3.38 28.90 23.81
C PHE A 526 -2.85 30.32 23.66
N TYR A 527 -1.52 30.45 23.56
CA TYR A 527 -0.81 31.72 23.43
C TYR A 527 0.22 31.64 22.31
N LEU A 528 0.26 32.66 21.44
CA LEU A 528 1.28 32.84 20.43
C LEU A 528 2.41 33.73 20.96
N ILE A 529 3.66 33.35 20.70
CA ILE A 529 4.87 34.06 21.11
C ILE A 529 5.82 34.18 19.90
N ASP A 530 6.30 35.39 19.61
CA ASP A 530 7.39 35.59 18.63
C ASP A 530 8.76 35.33 19.28
N GLN A 531 9.56 34.42 18.71
CA GLN A 531 10.87 34.01 19.24
C GLN A 531 12.03 34.90 18.72
N LYS A 532 11.83 36.22 18.73
CA LYS A 532 12.76 37.24 18.19
C LYS A 532 13.05 37.02 16.70
N SER A 533 12.00 36.74 15.95
CA SER A 533 12.12 36.45 14.53
C SER A 533 12.57 37.67 13.72
N THR A 534 13.17 37.43 12.55
CA THR A 534 13.73 38.49 11.70
C THR A 534 12.62 39.33 11.06
N ASN A 535 11.56 38.68 10.56
CA ASN A 535 10.48 39.34 9.84
C ASN A 535 9.25 39.62 10.74
N GLY A 536 9.13 38.95 11.88
CA GLY A 536 8.05 39.14 12.84
C GLY A 536 6.88 38.19 12.63
N THR A 537 6.26 37.85 13.75
CA THR A 537 4.98 37.15 13.83
C THR A 537 3.84 38.16 13.98
N TYR A 538 2.68 37.88 13.39
CA TYR A 538 1.49 38.72 13.42
C TYR A 538 0.27 37.89 13.83
N LEU A 539 -0.64 38.48 14.58
CA LEU A 539 -1.94 37.91 14.96
C LEU A 539 -3.05 38.88 14.53
N ASN A 540 -3.95 38.42 13.66
CA ASN A 540 -5.00 39.23 13.03
C ASN A 540 -4.45 40.56 12.46
N ASP A 541 -3.37 40.44 11.67
CA ASP A 541 -2.56 41.52 11.08
C ASP A 541 -1.85 42.49 12.05
N VAL A 542 -2.02 42.34 13.37
CA VAL A 542 -1.25 43.08 14.38
C VAL A 542 0.09 42.38 14.63
N ARG A 543 1.21 43.08 14.47
CA ARG A 543 2.55 42.54 14.74
C ARG A 543 2.76 42.34 16.24
N LEU A 544 3.27 41.17 16.64
CA LEU A 544 3.64 40.89 18.02
C LEU A 544 4.93 41.63 18.40
N ASN A 545 5.06 41.98 19.68
CA ASN A 545 6.39 42.27 20.23
C ASN A 545 7.11 40.94 20.52
N PRO A 546 8.42 40.82 20.26
CA PRO A 546 9.17 39.62 20.59
C PRO A 546 9.07 39.23 22.06
N LEU A 547 8.92 37.93 22.33
CA LEU A 547 8.68 37.33 23.64
C LEU A 547 7.40 37.79 24.37
N GLN A 548 6.47 38.47 23.70
CA GLN A 548 5.15 38.76 24.26
C GLN A 548 4.18 37.62 23.99
N GLU A 549 3.50 37.14 25.03
CA GLU A 549 2.38 36.20 24.93
C GLU A 549 1.11 36.92 24.47
N MET A 550 0.49 36.41 23.39
CA MET A 550 -0.81 36.85 22.90
C MET A 550 -1.78 35.67 22.87
N GLU A 551 -2.91 35.79 23.56
CA GLU A 551 -3.97 34.78 23.59
C GLU A 551 -4.51 34.48 22.17
N LEU A 552 -4.66 33.20 21.84
CA LEU A 552 -5.23 32.70 20.59
C LEU A 552 -6.67 32.24 20.78
N LYS A 553 -7.53 32.60 19.82
CA LYS A 553 -8.95 32.28 19.76
C LYS A 553 -9.28 31.51 18.50
N ASN A 554 -10.28 30.64 18.57
CA ASN A 554 -10.72 29.84 17.43
C ASN A 554 -11.05 30.72 16.20
N GLY A 555 -10.37 30.48 15.08
CA GLY A 555 -10.48 31.27 13.85
C GLY A 555 -9.43 32.38 13.68
N ASP A 556 -8.56 32.63 14.67
CA ASP A 556 -7.52 33.66 14.58
C ASP A 556 -6.53 33.40 13.45
N LYS A 557 -6.18 34.45 12.71
CA LYS A 557 -5.17 34.41 11.66
C LYS A 557 -3.79 34.73 12.23
N ILE A 558 -2.87 33.78 12.11
CA ILE A 558 -1.48 33.90 12.51
C ILE A 558 -0.64 34.03 11.24
N ARG A 559 0.17 35.07 11.11
CA ARG A 559 1.11 35.20 9.98
C ARG A 559 2.55 35.20 10.46
N ILE A 560 3.32 34.20 10.01
CA ILE A 560 4.74 33.97 10.32
C ILE A 560 5.52 34.44 9.10
N SER A 561 6.15 35.63 9.19
CA SER A 561 6.69 36.31 8.00
C SER A 561 5.61 36.56 6.92
N ASP A 562 5.65 35.80 5.82
CA ASP A 562 4.71 35.81 4.69
C ASP A 562 3.83 34.53 4.61
N GLU A 563 3.93 33.60 5.57
CA GLU A 563 3.05 32.43 5.69
C GLU A 563 1.85 32.69 6.59
N THR A 564 0.63 32.44 6.11
CA THR A 564 -0.60 32.55 6.91
C THR A 564 -1.08 31.19 7.40
N PHE A 565 -1.46 31.13 8.67
CA PHE A 565 -2.08 30.02 9.37
C PHE A 565 -3.40 30.49 9.99
N VAL A 566 -4.37 29.58 10.13
CA VAL A 566 -5.61 29.80 10.88
C VAL A 566 -5.62 28.87 12.08
N PHE A 567 -5.65 29.42 13.29
CA PHE A 567 -5.74 28.64 14.52
C PHE A 567 -7.16 28.11 14.72
N LYS A 568 -7.30 26.83 15.06
CA LYS A 568 -8.59 26.19 15.35
C LYS A 568 -8.53 25.43 16.67
N LEU A 569 -9.58 25.57 17.48
CA LEU A 569 -9.86 24.64 18.59
C LEU A 569 -10.63 23.44 18.05
N MET A 570 -10.39 22.25 18.62
CA MET A 570 -11.16 21.03 18.41
C MET A 570 -12.25 20.88 19.47
#